data_AF-A0A7D6V2F8-F1
#
_entry.id   AF-A0A7D6V2F8-F1
#
_cell.length_a   1.000
_cell.length_b   1.000
_cell.length_c   1.000
_cell.angle_alpha   90.00
_cell.angle_beta   90.00
_cell.angle_gamma   90.00
#
_symmetry.space_group_name_H-M   'P 1'
#
loop_
_entity.id
_entity.type
_entity.pdbx_description
1 polymer ?
#
loop_
_entity_poly.entity_id
_entity_poly.type
_entity_poly.pdbx_seq_one_letter_code
_entity_poly.pdbx_strand_id
1 'polypeptide(L)'
;MNDRGESVTPSGELAERMLAQVYALLRARHIIPNAVQEQMLTSHVRAMAHRSVTGEPLPDVDASLFDEISAESMALARDIVAEFGNLPEEEAWLLSVHFEVAKENL
;
A
#
# COMPACT_ATOMS: atom_id res chain seq x y z
N MET A 1 -20.04 -30.33 -6.85
CA MET A 1 -19.41 -29.24 -6.09
C MET A 1 -17.90 -29.33 -6.34
N ASN A 2 -17.35 -28.46 -7.19
CA ASN A 2 -15.89 -28.34 -7.33
C ASN A 2 -15.45 -27.20 -6.42
N ASP A 3 -15.16 -27.54 -5.17
CA ASP A 3 -14.40 -26.69 -4.26
C ASP A 3 -12.93 -26.81 -4.70
N ARG A 4 -12.58 -26.04 -5.74
CA ARG A 4 -11.17 -25.84 -6.09
C ARG A 4 -10.62 -24.94 -5.00
N GLY A 5 -9.88 -25.53 -4.07
CA GLY A 5 -8.98 -24.78 -3.20
C GLY A 5 -8.19 -23.80 -4.06
N GLU A 6 -8.51 -22.53 -3.90
CA GLU A 6 -7.80 -21.43 -4.52
C GLU A 6 -6.38 -21.51 -3.96
N SER A 7 -5.46 -22.05 -4.76
CA SER A 7 -4.04 -22.12 -4.40
C SER A 7 -3.62 -20.69 -4.07
N VAL A 8 -3.33 -20.41 -2.79
CA VAL A 8 -2.92 -19.07 -2.36
C VAL A 8 -1.66 -18.73 -3.13
N THR A 9 -1.72 -17.66 -3.92
CA THR A 9 -0.57 -17.23 -4.72
C THR A 9 0.45 -16.55 -3.79
N PRO A 10 1.76 -16.61 -4.07
CA PRO A 10 2.77 -15.91 -3.27
C PRO A 10 2.47 -14.42 -3.13
N SER A 11 1.89 -13.79 -4.17
CA SER A 11 1.42 -12.40 -4.11
C SER A 11 0.27 -12.20 -3.14
N GLY A 12 -0.65 -13.16 -3.04
CA GLY A 12 -1.77 -13.14 -2.09
C GLY A 12 -1.29 -13.20 -0.63
N GLU A 13 -0.40 -14.13 -0.30
CA GLU A 13 0.17 -14.26 1.05
C GLU A 13 0.95 -12.99 1.46
N LEU A 14 1.76 -12.46 0.54
CA LEU A 14 2.48 -11.21 0.77
C LEU A 14 1.50 -10.05 0.99
N ALA A 15 0.46 -9.93 0.17
CA ALA A 15 -0.52 -8.87 0.28
C ALA A 15 -1.25 -8.90 1.64
N GLU A 16 -1.69 -10.07 2.10
CA GLU A 16 -2.36 -10.21 3.40
C GLU A 16 -1.46 -9.79 4.56
N ARG A 17 -0.20 -10.25 4.54
CA ARG A 17 0.80 -9.86 5.54
C ARG A 17 1.05 -8.35 5.54
N MET A 18 1.20 -7.75 4.37
CA MET A 18 1.46 -6.32 4.23
C MET A 18 0.24 -5.49 4.63
N LEU A 19 -0.98 -5.92 4.28
CA LEU A 19 -2.21 -5.26 4.71
C LEU A 19 -2.35 -5.26 6.24
N ALA A 20 -2.06 -6.39 6.89
CA ALA A 20 -2.09 -6.47 8.35
C ALA A 20 -1.13 -5.45 9.00
N GLN A 21 0.07 -5.29 8.43
CA GLN A 21 1.06 -4.31 8.88
C GLN A 21 0.59 -2.87 8.64
N VAL A 22 0.11 -2.55 7.44
CA VAL A 22 -0.42 -1.22 7.09
C VAL A 22 -1.53 -0.81 8.05
N TYR A 23 -2.53 -1.67 8.27
CA TYR A 23 -3.62 -1.34 9.19
C TYR A 23 -3.18 -1.26 10.65
N ALA A 24 -2.15 -2.01 11.06
CA ALA A 24 -1.57 -1.86 12.40
C ALA A 24 -0.88 -0.49 12.56
N LEU A 25 -0.13 -0.06 11.54
CA LEU A 25 0.53 1.25 11.50
C LEU A 25 -0.49 2.40 11.54
N LEU A 26 -1.53 2.34 10.72
CA LEU A 26 -2.60 3.35 10.70
C LEU A 26 -3.31 3.47 12.04
N ARG A 27 -3.67 2.33 12.66
CA ARG A 27 -4.26 2.32 14.01
C ARG A 27 -3.33 2.93 15.07
N ALA A 28 -2.03 2.64 15.01
CA ALA A 28 -1.05 3.20 15.94
C ALA A 28 -0.89 4.72 15.80
N ARG A 29 -1.22 5.27 14.62
CA ARG A 29 -1.21 6.71 14.34
C ARG A 29 -2.58 7.39 14.44
N HIS A 30 -3.60 6.67 14.89
CA HIS A 30 -4.98 7.15 14.95
C HIS A 30 -5.54 7.61 13.59
N ILE A 31 -5.03 7.06 12.49
CA ILE A 31 -5.53 7.31 11.15
C ILE A 31 -6.61 6.27 10.87
N ILE A 32 -7.84 6.72 10.61
CA ILE A 32 -9.01 5.85 10.42
C ILE A 32 -9.57 6.10 9.00
N PRO A 33 -9.16 5.28 8.01
CA PRO A 33 -9.74 5.37 6.69
C PRO A 33 -11.23 5.00 6.72
N ASN A 34 -12.02 5.63 5.85
CA ASN A 34 -13.40 5.18 5.61
C ASN A 34 -13.43 3.96 4.67
N ALA A 35 -14.58 3.31 4.52
CA ALA A 35 -14.71 2.08 3.73
C ALA A 35 -14.20 2.18 2.28
N VAL A 36 -14.37 3.34 1.63
CA VAL A 36 -13.88 3.56 0.26
C VAL A 36 -12.35 3.66 0.25
N GLN A 37 -11.78 4.39 1.21
CA GLN A 37 -10.33 4.52 1.33
C GLN A 37 -9.68 3.18 1.71
N GLU A 38 -10.29 2.38 2.59
CA GLU A 38 -9.85 1.01 2.90
C GLU A 38 -9.84 0.13 1.64
N GLN A 39 -10.90 0.19 0.83
CA GLN A 39 -10.97 -0.56 -0.43
C GLN A 39 -9.85 -0.16 -1.39
N MET A 40 -9.63 1.13 -1.57
CA MET A 40 -8.60 1.67 -2.47
C MET A 40 -7.19 1.31 -1.99
N LEU A 41 -6.91 1.48 -0.70
CA LEU A 41 -5.65 1.07 -0.08
C LEU A 41 -5.42 -0.44 -0.22
N THR A 42 -6.46 -1.23 0.00
CA THR A 42 -6.40 -2.69 -0.12
C THR A 42 -6.05 -3.13 -1.55
N SER A 43 -6.67 -2.49 -2.54
CA SER A 43 -6.36 -2.72 -3.96
C SER A 43 -4.90 -2.37 -4.27
N HIS A 44 -4.44 -1.22 -3.78
CA HIS A 44 -3.09 -0.73 -4.01
C HIS A 44 -2.01 -1.67 -3.43
N VAL A 45 -2.12 -2.06 -2.16
CA VAL A 45 -1.16 -2.95 -1.51
C VAL A 45 -1.13 -4.34 -2.16
N ARG A 46 -2.27 -4.83 -2.67
CA ARG A 46 -2.30 -6.08 -3.47
C ARG A 46 -1.53 -5.93 -4.77
N ALA A 47 -1.63 -4.78 -5.45
CA ALA A 47 -0.86 -4.51 -6.65
C ALA A 47 0.66 -4.39 -6.36
N MET A 48 1.04 -3.75 -5.25
CA MET A 48 2.43 -3.70 -4.77
C MET A 48 2.98 -5.10 -4.52
N ALA A 49 2.22 -5.96 -3.83
CA ALA A 49 2.62 -7.35 -3.59
C ALA A 49 2.71 -8.17 -4.88
N HIS A 50 1.84 -7.91 -5.85
CA HIS A 50 1.94 -8.51 -7.18
C HIS A 50 3.27 -8.14 -7.83
N ARG A 51 3.56 -6.83 -7.97
CA ARG A 51 4.80 -6.33 -8.58
C ARG A 51 6.06 -6.79 -7.84
N SER A 52 6.03 -6.82 -6.51
CA SER A 52 7.13 -7.34 -5.70
C SER A 52 7.45 -8.80 -6.01
N VAL A 53 6.43 -9.62 -6.29
CA VAL A 53 6.63 -11.05 -6.62
C VAL A 53 6.97 -11.26 -8.10
N THR A 54 6.36 -10.51 -9.00
CA THR A 54 6.51 -10.72 -10.46
C THR A 54 7.65 -9.94 -11.09
N GLY A 55 8.09 -8.85 -10.45
CA GLY A 55 9.02 -7.89 -11.02
C GLY A 55 8.41 -7.00 -12.11
N GLU A 56 7.07 -6.96 -12.23
CA GLU A 56 6.40 -6.05 -13.14
C GLU A 56 6.72 -4.59 -12.77
N PRO A 57 7.14 -3.75 -13.73
CA PRO A 57 7.55 -2.39 -13.44
C PRO A 57 6.36 -1.51 -13.02
N LEU A 58 6.64 -0.49 -12.23
CA LEU A 58 5.70 0.58 -11.99
C LEU A 58 5.61 1.47 -13.25
N PRO A 59 4.42 1.98 -13.63
CA PRO A 59 4.33 3.03 -14.64
C PRO A 59 5.11 4.28 -14.23
N ASP A 60 5.58 5.05 -15.22
CA ASP A 60 6.24 6.34 -14.98
C ASP A 60 5.30 7.30 -14.24
N VAL A 61 5.78 7.85 -13.14
CA VAL A 61 5.05 8.82 -12.31
C VAL A 61 5.90 10.07 -12.11
N ASP A 62 5.27 11.24 -12.19
CA ASP A 62 5.93 12.52 -11.97
C ASP A 62 5.98 12.85 -10.48
N ALA A 63 7.18 13.04 -9.93
CA ALA A 63 7.40 13.35 -8.52
C ALA A 63 6.68 14.65 -8.07
N SER A 64 6.51 15.62 -8.98
CA SER A 64 5.86 16.90 -8.67
C SER A 64 4.38 16.76 -8.28
N LEU A 65 3.74 15.64 -8.63
CA LEU A 65 2.37 15.33 -8.21
C LEU A 65 2.25 15.09 -6.70
N PHE A 66 3.37 14.88 -6.00
CA PHE A 66 3.42 14.52 -4.60
C PHE A 66 4.02 15.62 -3.71
N ASP A 67 4.28 16.81 -4.26
CA ASP A 67 4.89 17.94 -3.53
C ASP A 67 4.02 18.44 -2.35
N GLU A 68 2.70 18.22 -2.42
CA GLU A 68 1.75 18.60 -1.35
C GLU A 68 1.57 17.52 -0.28
N ILE A 69 2.12 16.32 -0.49
CA ILE A 69 2.01 15.23 0.49
C ILE A 69 2.83 15.57 1.74
N SER A 70 2.22 15.40 2.91
CA SER A 70 2.92 15.67 4.16
C SER A 70 4.11 14.72 4.36
N ALA A 71 5.18 15.25 4.96
CA ALA A 71 6.38 14.46 5.28
C ALA A 71 6.06 13.24 6.14
N GLU A 72 5.03 13.32 6.99
CA GLU A 72 4.56 12.19 7.79
C GLU A 72 3.96 11.08 6.91
N SER A 73 3.03 11.39 6.00
CA SER A 73 2.43 10.40 5.11
C SER A 73 3.48 9.75 4.21
N MET A 74 4.44 10.54 3.72
CA MET A 74 5.56 10.03 2.95
C MET A 74 6.46 9.10 3.78
N ALA A 75 6.74 9.43 5.05
CA ALA A 75 7.53 8.57 5.93
C ALA A 75 6.84 7.23 6.21
N LEU A 76 5.53 7.26 6.52
CA LEU A 76 4.75 6.03 6.72
C LEU A 76 4.75 5.15 5.47
N ALA A 77 4.64 5.75 4.28
CA ALA A 77 4.67 5.00 3.02
C ALA A 77 6.03 4.37 2.75
N ARG A 78 7.12 5.10 3.01
CA ARG A 78 8.49 4.57 2.89
C ARG A 78 8.74 3.40 3.84
N ASP A 79 8.28 3.49 5.08
CA ASP A 79 8.39 2.39 6.05
C ASP A 79 7.73 1.11 5.51
N ILE A 80 6.51 1.22 4.96
CA ILE A 80 5.79 0.09 4.38
C ILE A 80 6.48 -0.44 3.10
N VAL A 81 6.94 0.44 2.21
CA VAL A 81 7.63 0.03 0.97
C VAL A 81 8.94 -0.68 1.27
N ALA A 82 9.68 -0.23 2.29
CA ALA A 82 10.92 -0.88 2.73
C ALA A 82 10.71 -2.34 3.15
N GLU A 83 9.56 -2.68 3.75
CA GLU A 83 9.20 -4.05 4.14
C GLU A 83 8.99 -4.99 2.94
N PHE A 84 8.71 -4.48 1.74
CA PHE A 84 8.73 -5.29 0.51
C PHE A 84 10.16 -5.62 0.06
N GLY A 85 11.13 -4.74 0.36
CA GLY A 85 12.56 -4.94 0.12
C GLY A 85 13.04 -4.85 -1.33
N ASN A 86 12.12 -4.84 -2.31
CA ASN A 86 12.47 -4.83 -3.73
C ASN A 86 11.61 -3.89 -4.61
N LEU A 87 10.77 -3.08 -3.98
CA LEU A 87 9.95 -2.10 -4.67
C LEU A 87 10.69 -0.76 -4.83
N PRO A 88 10.43 -0.03 -5.93
CA PRO A 88 11.06 1.28 -6.18
C PRO A 88 10.49 2.37 -5.25
N GLU A 89 11.18 3.51 -5.13
CA GLU A 89 10.78 4.59 -4.21
C GLU A 89 9.43 5.21 -4.61
N GLU A 90 9.14 5.22 -5.91
CA GLU A 90 7.91 5.72 -6.53
C GLU A 90 6.64 5.06 -5.94
N GLU A 91 6.74 3.81 -5.46
CA GLU A 91 5.63 3.14 -4.77
C GLU A 91 5.28 3.84 -3.46
N ALA A 92 6.27 4.41 -2.77
CA ALA A 92 6.02 5.16 -1.54
C ALA A 92 5.29 6.47 -1.86
N TRP A 93 5.58 7.09 -3.00
CA TRP A 93 4.86 8.29 -3.43
C TRP A 93 3.39 7.97 -3.66
N LEU A 94 3.09 6.91 -4.39
CA LEU A 94 1.70 6.49 -4.63
C LEU A 94 0.98 6.04 -3.35
N LEU A 95 1.64 5.24 -2.51
CA LEU A 95 1.06 4.77 -1.25
C LEU A 95 0.78 5.94 -0.28
N SER A 96 1.64 6.96 -0.28
CA SER A 96 1.50 8.11 0.63
C SER A 96 0.19 8.89 0.43
N VAL A 97 -0.37 8.89 -0.79
CA VAL A 97 -1.68 9.50 -1.08
C VAL A 97 -2.80 8.88 -0.25
N HIS A 98 -2.77 7.56 -0.05
CA HIS A 98 -3.77 6.86 0.76
C HIS A 98 -3.70 7.28 2.24
N PHE A 99 -2.51 7.57 2.75
CA PHE A 99 -2.31 8.01 4.13
C PHE A 99 -2.68 9.47 4.31
N GLU A 100 -2.32 10.33 3.35
CA GLU A 100 -2.69 11.74 3.38
C GLU A 100 -4.22 11.91 3.40
N VAL A 101 -4.91 11.29 2.45
CA VAL A 101 -6.37 11.40 2.32
C VAL A 101 -7.10 10.76 3.52
N ALA A 102 -6.52 9.73 4.13
CA ALA A 102 -7.11 9.13 5.34
C ALA A 102 -6.90 10.00 6.60
N LYS A 103 -5.82 10.80 6.66
CA LYS A 103 -5.57 11.74 7.77
C LYS A 103 -6.56 12.91 7.76
N GLU A 104 -6.96 13.39 6.58
CA GLU A 104 -7.89 14.51 6.44
C GLU A 104 -9.33 14.17 6.88
N ASN A 105 -9.65 12.91 7.16
CA ASN A 105 -10.94 12.53 7.73
C ASN A 105 -11.11 12.91 9.22
N LEU A 106 -10.07 13.46 9.87
CA LEU A 106 -10.09 13.85 11.29
C LEU A 106 -10.93 15.10 11.56
#